data_AF-A0A0L7CY75-F1
#
_entry.id   AF-A0A0L7CY75-F1
#
_cell.length_a   1.000
_cell.length_b   1.000
_cell.length_c   1.000
_cell.angle_alpha   90.00
_cell.angle_beta   90.00
_cell.angle_gamma   90.00
#
_symmetry.space_group_name_H-M   'P 1'
#
loop_
_entity.id
_entity.type
_entity.pdbx_description
1 polymer ?
#
loop_
_entity_poly.entity_id
_entity_poly.type
_entity_poly.pdbx_seq_one_letter_code
_entity_poly.pdbx_strand_id
1 'polypeptide(L)'
;MAKYSREQRDRAVDLYIKYERCAADVIRELGYPSKGVLLSWYADRLEEERTGVPSGRGERYRRYTDGQKRAAVDHYLEYGRRLSRTMRML
;
A
#
# COMPACT_ATOMS: atom_id res chain seq x y z
N MET A 1 5.21 -8.28 -8.29
CA MET A 1 4.24 -7.18 -8.02
C MET A 1 3.48 -7.55 -6.76
N ALA A 2 3.36 -6.66 -5.77
CA ALA A 2 2.40 -6.88 -4.69
C ALA A 2 1.00 -6.97 -5.30
N LYS A 3 0.23 -8.02 -4.96
CA LYS A 3 -1.10 -8.27 -5.54
C LYS A 3 -2.11 -7.15 -5.22
N TYR A 4 -1.85 -6.36 -4.17
CA TYR A 4 -2.71 -5.27 -3.70
C TYR A 4 -1.87 -4.05 -3.34
N SER A 5 -2.36 -2.83 -3.64
CA SER A 5 -1.69 -1.58 -3.27
C SER A 5 -1.79 -1.29 -1.77
N ARG A 6 -0.96 -0.36 -1.26
CA ARG A 6 -1.04 0.08 0.14
C ARG A 6 -2.41 0.69 0.46
N GLU A 7 -2.92 1.52 -0.44
CA GLU A 7 -4.25 2.13 -0.30
C GLU A 7 -5.36 1.08 -0.24
N GLN A 8 -5.26 0.02 -1.05
CA GLN A 8 -6.22 -1.09 -1.02
C GLN A 8 -6.17 -1.86 0.30
N ARG A 9 -4.96 -2.05 0.84
CA ARG A 9 -4.75 -2.65 2.16
C ARG A 9 -5.33 -1.78 3.27
N ASP A 10 -5.00 -0.49 3.28
CA ASP A 10 -5.45 0.45 4.31
C ASP A 10 -6.97 0.54 4.32
N ARG A 11 -7.58 0.68 3.12
CA ARG A 11 -9.04 0.68 2.95
C ARG A 11 -9.70 -0.61 3.44
N ALA A 12 -9.09 -1.77 3.19
CA ALA A 12 -9.64 -3.05 3.66
C ALA A 12 -9.58 -3.17 5.19
N VAL A 13 -8.50 -2.68 5.81
CA VAL A 13 -8.36 -2.68 7.27
C VAL A 13 -9.31 -1.66 7.93
N ASP A 14 -9.50 -0.48 7.33
CA ASP A 14 -10.48 0.51 7.82
C ASP A 14 -11.91 -0.04 7.78
N LEU A 15 -12.29 -0.70 6.68
CA LEU A 15 -13.59 -1.38 6.56
C LEU A 15 -13.74 -2.50 7.58
N TYR A 16 -12.68 -3.25 7.85
CA TYR A 16 -12.69 -4.30 8.85
C TYR A 16 -12.96 -3.76 10.26
N ILE A 17 -12.37 -2.62 10.63
CA ILE A 17 -12.64 -1.96 11.90
C ILE A 17 -14.07 -1.41 11.92
N LYS A 18 -14.52 -0.79 10.82
CA LYS A 18 -15.88 -0.25 10.68
C LYS A 18 -16.97 -1.32 10.82
N TYR A 19 -16.73 -2.53 10.32
CA TYR A 19 -17.62 -3.68 10.46
C TYR A 19 -17.37 -4.51 11.72
N GLU A 20 -16.82 -3.92 12.77
CA GLU A 20 -16.62 -4.55 14.07
C GLU A 20 -15.82 -5.87 14.00
N ARG A 21 -14.91 -5.96 13.02
CA ARG A 21 -14.05 -7.12 12.71
C ARG A 21 -14.77 -8.25 11.96
N CYS A 22 -15.83 -7.94 11.22
CA CYS A 22 -16.45 -8.91 10.31
C CYS A 22 -15.70 -8.99 8.97
N ALA A 23 -14.82 -10.00 8.84
CA ALA A 23 -14.09 -10.23 7.60
C ALA A 23 -15.01 -10.58 6.41
N ALA A 24 -16.15 -11.23 6.66
CA ALA A 24 -17.08 -11.62 5.61
C ALA A 24 -17.69 -10.41 4.91
N ASP A 25 -18.05 -9.36 5.65
CA ASP A 25 -18.63 -8.14 5.10
C ASP A 25 -17.61 -7.35 4.28
N VAL A 26 -16.36 -7.25 4.75
CA VAL A 26 -15.27 -6.62 4.00
C VAL A 26 -15.03 -7.34 2.66
N ILE A 27 -15.00 -8.67 2.69
CA ILE A 27 -14.78 -9.49 1.48
C ILE A 27 -15.97 -9.39 0.53
N ARG A 28 -17.20 -9.36 1.06
CA ARG A 28 -18.41 -9.20 0.25
C ARG A 28 -18.46 -7.84 -0.45
N GLU A 29 -18.00 -6.78 0.22
CA GLU A 29 -18.01 -5.43 -0.32
C GLU A 29 -16.86 -5.15 -1.29
N LEU A 30 -15.64 -5.53 -0.92
CA LEU A 30 -14.45 -5.24 -1.73
C LEU A 30 -14.16 -6.33 -2.78
N GLY A 31 -14.63 -7.56 -2.58
CA GLY A 31 -14.28 -8.72 -3.40
C GLY A 31 -12.85 -9.25 -3.18
N TYR A 32 -12.10 -8.60 -2.28
CA TYR A 32 -10.75 -8.92 -1.84
C TYR A 32 -10.54 -8.32 -0.44
N PRO A 33 -9.46 -8.62 0.30
CA PRO A 33 -8.51 -9.72 0.16
C PRO A 33 -9.12 -11.05 0.69
N SER A 34 -8.35 -12.13 0.79
CA SER A 34 -8.83 -13.31 1.52
C SER A 34 -8.82 -13.06 3.04
N LYS A 35 -9.64 -13.80 3.80
CA LYS A 35 -9.76 -13.64 5.27
C LYS A 35 -8.40 -13.67 5.98
N GLY A 36 -7.52 -14.60 5.63
CA GLY A 36 -6.19 -14.72 6.24
C GLY A 36 -5.29 -13.51 5.96
N VAL A 37 -5.36 -12.95 4.75
CA VAL A 37 -4.60 -11.75 4.38
C VAL A 37 -5.13 -10.53 5.14
N LEU A 38 -6.46 -10.39 5.29
CA LEU A 38 -7.06 -9.30 6.05
C LEU A 38 -6.62 -9.32 7.52
N LEU A 39 -6.62 -10.50 8.14
CA LEU A 39 -6.16 -10.66 9.53
C LEU A 39 -4.68 -10.31 9.69
N SER A 40 -3.83 -10.74 8.74
CA SER A 40 -2.42 -10.35 8.75
C SER A 40 -2.25 -8.84 8.62
N TRP A 41 -3.03 -8.18 7.76
CA TRP A 41 -2.96 -6.73 7.60
C TRP A 41 -3.40 -5.97 8.84
N TYR A 42 -4.44 -6.46 9.53
CA TYR A 42 -4.92 -5.90 10.78
C TYR A 42 -3.90 -6.08 11.92
N ALA A 43 -3.31 -7.26 12.07
CA ALA A 43 -2.28 -7.52 13.08
C ALA A 43 -1.05 -6.63 12.89
N ASP A 44 -0.61 -6.47 11.65
CA ASP A 44 0.48 -5.57 11.29
C ASP A 44 0.15 -4.10 11.61
N ARG A 45 -1.11 -3.66 11.46
CA ARG A 45 -1.53 -2.29 11.83
C ARG A 45 -1.46 -2.07 13.34
N LEU A 46 -1.90 -3.07 14.12
CA LEU A 46 -1.77 -3.03 15.58
C LEU A 46 -0.30 -3.00 16.04
N GLU A 47 0.57 -3.71 15.34
CA GLU A 47 2.02 -3.68 15.59
C GLU A 47 2.61 -2.31 15.25
N GLU A 48 2.21 -1.71 14.13
CA GLU A 48 2.60 -0.34 13.74
C GLU A 48 2.11 0.70 14.76
N GLU A 49 0.86 0.60 15.23
CA GLU A 49 0.32 1.48 16.28
C GLU A 49 1.07 1.31 17.62
N ARG A 50 1.49 0.09 17.95
CA ARG A 50 2.22 -0.20 19.21
C ARG A 50 3.68 0.23 19.17
N THR A 51 4.36 0.05 18.04
CA THR A 51 5.81 0.25 17.92
C THR A 51 6.17 1.56 17.24
N GLY A 52 5.22 2.19 16.54
CA GLY A 52 5.46 3.32 15.64
C GLY A 52 6.22 2.93 14.37
N VAL A 53 6.52 1.64 14.17
CA VAL A 53 7.33 1.14 13.05
C VAL A 53 6.42 0.49 12.00
N PRO A 54 6.50 0.92 10.72
CA PRO A 54 5.69 0.32 9.68
C PRO A 54 5.98 -1.16 9.46
N SER A 55 4.93 -1.93 9.17
CA SER A 55 5.09 -3.35 8.84
C SER A 55 5.89 -3.54 7.53
N GLY A 56 7.07 -4.14 7.66
CA GLY A 56 7.92 -4.51 6.52
C GLY A 56 7.33 -5.61 5.62
N ARG A 57 6.22 -6.27 6.02
CA ARG A 57 5.59 -7.35 5.25
C ARG A 57 4.95 -6.85 3.95
N GLY A 58 4.36 -5.66 3.97
CA GLY A 58 3.88 -4.99 2.75
C GLY A 58 5.04 -4.45 1.91
N GLU A 59 6.13 -4.07 2.56
CA GLU A 59 7.35 -3.56 1.94
C GLU A 59 8.18 -4.64 1.25
N ARG A 60 8.12 -5.90 1.71
CA ARG A 60 8.81 -7.05 1.10
C ARG A 60 8.46 -7.24 -0.38
N TYR A 61 7.31 -6.73 -0.83
CA TYR A 61 6.88 -6.75 -2.23
C TYR A 61 6.97 -5.39 -2.94
N ARG A 62 7.37 -4.32 -2.25
CA ARG A 62 7.64 -3.00 -2.82
C ARG A 62 9.06 -2.97 -3.37
N ARG A 63 9.18 -2.93 -4.70
CA ARG A 63 10.45 -2.69 -5.38
C ARG A 63 10.98 -1.26 -5.16
N TYR A 64 10.10 -0.31 -4.81
CA TYR A 64 10.41 1.10 -4.65
C TYR A 64 9.71 1.67 -3.41
N THR A 65 10.42 2.48 -2.63
CA THR A 65 9.89 3.20 -1.47
C THR A 65 8.93 4.31 -1.89
N ASP A 66 8.07 4.78 -0.98
CA ASP A 66 7.17 5.91 -1.26
C ASP A 66 7.96 7.19 -1.58
N GLY A 67 9.14 7.37 -0.96
CA GLY A 67 10.07 8.46 -1.29
C GLY A 67 10.61 8.36 -2.72
N GLN A 68 10.99 7.16 -3.18
CA GLN A 68 11.45 6.95 -4.56
C GLN A 68 10.34 7.20 -5.59
N LYS A 69 9.10 6.80 -5.27
CA LYS A 69 7.94 7.07 -6.14
C LYS A 69 7.63 8.55 -6.21
N ARG A 70 7.66 9.24 -5.07
CA ARG A 70 7.41 10.68 -4.99
C ARG A 70 8.48 11.46 -5.75
N ALA A 71 9.76 11.13 -5.55
CA ALA A 71 10.85 11.70 -6.33
C ALA A 71 10.70 11.46 -7.84
N ALA A 72 10.24 10.28 -8.26
CA ALA A 72 9.98 10.01 -9.68
C ALA A 72 8.81 10.84 -10.24
N VAL A 73 7.76 11.07 -9.44
CA VAL A 73 6.61 11.91 -9.82
C VAL A 73 7.01 13.38 -9.86
N ASP A 74 7.70 13.87 -8.84
CA ASP A 74 8.20 15.25 -8.78
C ASP A 74 9.13 15.52 -9.96
N HIS A 75 10.07 14.60 -10.25
CA HIS A 75 10.94 14.69 -11.41
C HIS A 75 10.15 14.66 -12.74
N TYR A 76 9.09 13.86 -12.86
CA TYR A 76 8.26 13.83 -14.07
C TYR A 76 7.51 15.15 -14.30
N LEU A 77 7.03 15.76 -13.22
CA LEU A 77 6.33 17.05 -13.25
C LEU A 77 7.28 18.21 -13.51
N GLU A 78 8.46 18.23 -12.87
CA GLU A 78 9.47 19.27 -13.00
C GLU A 78 10.06 19.35 -14.42
N TYR A 79 10.24 18.21 -15.08
CA TYR A 79 10.81 18.14 -16.43
C TYR A 79 9.75 18.23 -17.56
N GLY A 80 8.55 18.72 -17.25
CA GLY A 80 7.56 19.12 -18.26
C GLY A 80 7.03 17.97 -19.12
N ARG A 81 6.92 16.75 -18.57
CA ARG A 81 6.37 15.57 -19.26
C ARG A 81 7.11 15.14 -20.55
N ARG A 82 8.41 15.45 -20.70
CA ARG A 82 9.23 14.99 -21.85
C ARG A 82 10.22 13.88 -21.46
N LEU A 83 9.78 12.63 -21.61
CA LEU A 83 10.59 11.40 -21.39
C LEU A 83 11.93 11.38 -22.14
N SER A 84 12.01 12.03 -23.32
CA SER A 84 13.14 11.91 -24.23
C SER A 84 14.43 12.59 -23.76
N ARG A 85 14.37 13.55 -22.82
CA ARG A 85 15.55 14.28 -22.34
C ARG A 85 16.23 13.59 -21.15
N THR A 86 15.44 12.93 -20.30
CA THR A 86 15.92 12.26 -19.09
C THR A 86 16.72 11.00 -19.37
N MET A 87 16.39 10.26 -20.43
CA MET A 87 17.15 9.06 -20.85
C MET A 87 18.53 9.37 -21.45
N ARG A 88 18.84 10.62 -21.81
CA ARG A 88 20.12 11.00 -22.42
C ARG A 88 21.15 11.53 -21.41
N MET A 89 20.74 11.66 -20.14
CA MET A 89 21.53 12.29 -19.07
C MET A 89 21.88 11.31 -17.94
N LEU A 90 21.41 10.06 -18.04
CA LEU A 90 21.84 8.88 -17.29
C LEU A 90 22.65 7.98 -18.23
#